data_AF-A0A914T1U0-F1
#
_entry.id   AF-A0A914T1U0-F1
#
_cell.length_a   1.000
_cell.length_b   1.000
_cell.length_c   1.000
_cell.angle_alpha   90.00
_cell.angle_beta   90.00
_cell.angle_gamma   90.00
#
_symmetry.space_group_name_H-M   'P 1'
#
loop_
_entity.id
_entity.type
_entity.pdbx_description
1 polymer ?
#
loop_
_entity_poly.entity_id
_entity_poly.type
_entity_poly.pdbx_seq_one_letter_code
_entity_poly.pdbx_strand_id
1 'polypeptide(L)'
;MCDHGHSHGAGGGGCSSEVSEVIHADEGIEYNMNSLIDKDKVTVLNESIDGSGVRVFKDWREHLDNHGAGGGCSSEVSEVIHADEGIEYNMNSLIDKDKVTVLNESIDGSGVRVFKDWREHLDKTFYVESDVDEELLFNIPFTGHVKLTGITIMGDLNDTHPSRIRIFKDRESMSFSDIEGAKPDQEMQLKQDDEAKIDYPLIVTKFGNVHHLTLHFPSNFGGDETRIYYIAKIDYPLIVTKFGNVHHLTLHFPSNFGGNETRIYYIGLRGSFQHALRDQIVIATYEARPVPDDHKHSIPNANSYDVC
;
A
#
# COMPACT_ATOMS: atom_id res chain seq x y z
N MET A 1 40.93 20.63 63.87
CA MET A 1 39.95 21.52 63.22
C MET A 1 39.25 20.66 62.17
N CYS A 2 38.11 20.06 62.53
CA CYS A 2 36.77 20.36 61.99
C CYS A 2 36.67 19.94 60.51
N ASP A 3 35.69 19.20 59.97
CA ASP A 3 34.38 18.71 60.39
C ASP A 3 33.89 17.69 59.32
N HIS A 4 32.78 17.03 59.59
CA HIS A 4 32.09 15.94 58.88
C HIS A 4 31.45 16.31 57.53
N GLY A 5 31.08 15.30 56.72
CA GLY A 5 29.79 15.34 55.99
C GLY A 5 29.71 14.84 54.54
N HIS A 6 29.28 13.58 54.37
CA HIS A 6 28.23 13.05 53.47
C HIS A 6 27.99 13.51 51.99
N SER A 7 28.01 12.50 51.10
CA SER A 7 26.91 11.99 50.23
C SER A 7 26.48 12.65 48.91
N HIS A 8 26.05 11.75 47.99
CA HIS A 8 25.32 11.88 46.72
C HIS A 8 26.13 12.38 45.51
N GLY A 9 25.96 11.89 44.29
CA GLY A 9 24.93 11.06 43.66
C GLY A 9 25.12 11.18 42.13
N ALA A 10 24.53 10.25 41.38
CA ALA A 10 24.70 10.05 39.94
C ALA A 10 24.63 11.30 39.04
N GLY A 11 25.48 11.33 38.02
CA GLY A 11 25.28 12.05 36.75
C GLY A 11 25.80 11.12 35.66
N GLY A 12 24.98 10.57 34.78
CA GLY A 12 24.11 11.32 33.87
C GLY A 12 24.80 11.40 32.51
N GLY A 13 25.16 10.25 31.95
CA GLY A 13 25.68 10.14 30.59
C GLY A 13 24.53 10.29 29.60
N GLY A 14 24.15 11.54 29.31
CA GLY A 14 23.27 11.87 28.21
C GLY A 14 24.03 11.67 26.90
N CYS A 15 24.00 10.45 26.36
CA CYS A 15 24.31 10.23 24.95
C CYS A 15 23.04 10.62 24.19
N SER A 16 22.98 11.88 23.74
CA SER A 16 22.02 12.31 22.73
C SER A 16 22.44 11.64 21.42
N SER A 17 21.96 10.42 21.18
CA SER A 17 21.91 9.87 19.83
C SER A 17 20.88 10.72 19.08
N GLU A 18 21.36 11.71 18.34
CA GLU A 18 20.60 12.29 17.24
C GLU A 18 20.28 11.13 16.28
N VAL A 19 19.08 10.56 16.42
CA VAL A 19 18.51 9.70 15.40
C VAL A 19 18.22 10.63 14.25
N SER A 20 19.17 10.74 13.33
CA SER A 20 18.94 11.35 12.03
C SER A 20 17.88 10.49 11.34
N GLU A 21 16.63 10.95 11.39
CA GLU A 21 15.54 10.41 10.56
C GLU A 21 16.01 10.41 9.11
N VAL A 22 16.28 9.22 8.59
CA VAL A 22 16.47 9.05 7.15
C VAL A 22 15.08 9.10 6.55
N ILE A 23 14.61 10.31 6.25
CA ILE A 23 13.43 10.51 5.42
C ILE A 23 13.78 9.98 4.03
N HIS A 24 13.24 8.81 3.66
CA HIS A 24 13.32 8.33 2.29
C HIS A 24 12.57 9.31 1.39
N ALA A 25 13.33 10.19 0.72
CA ALA A 25 12.80 11.26 -0.11
C ALA A 25 11.92 10.78 -1.28
N ASP A 26 12.00 9.49 -1.63
CA ASP A 26 11.25 8.86 -2.72
C ASP A 26 9.79 8.52 -2.36
N GLU A 27 9.48 8.22 -1.10
CA GLU A 27 8.10 7.85 -0.68
C GLU A 27 7.15 9.05 -0.70
N GLY A 28 7.65 10.24 -0.35
CA GLY A 28 6.88 11.49 -0.44
C GLY A 28 6.50 11.89 -1.87
N ILE A 29 7.15 11.31 -2.88
CA ILE A 29 6.80 11.53 -4.30
C ILE A 29 5.54 10.76 -4.66
N GLU A 30 5.27 9.66 -3.96
CA GLU A 30 4.23 8.69 -4.30
C GLU A 30 2.82 9.16 -3.88
N TYR A 31 2.70 9.91 -2.78
CA TYR A 31 1.44 10.45 -2.22
C TYR A 31 1.24 11.95 -2.47
N ASN A 32 1.81 12.46 -3.57
CA ASN A 32 1.82 13.89 -3.87
C ASN A 32 0.44 14.50 -4.24
N MET A 33 -0.59 13.69 -4.44
CA MET A 33 -1.89 14.15 -4.92
C MET A 33 -2.64 15.02 -3.91
N ASN A 34 -2.33 14.89 -2.62
CA ASN A 34 -2.95 15.71 -1.57
C ASN A 34 -2.68 17.22 -1.76
N SER A 35 -1.54 17.58 -2.35
CA SER A 35 -1.20 18.96 -2.68
C SER A 35 -2.06 19.57 -3.80
N LEU A 36 -2.75 18.73 -4.57
CA LEU A 36 -3.59 19.12 -5.70
C LEU A 36 -5.08 19.21 -5.33
N ILE A 37 -5.44 18.93 -4.08
CA ILE A 37 -6.80 19.04 -3.58
C ILE A 37 -7.10 20.49 -3.23
N ASP A 38 -8.19 21.03 -3.79
CA ASP A 38 -8.75 22.32 -3.41
C ASP A 38 -9.48 22.18 -2.05
N LYS A 39 -8.76 22.47 -0.96
CA LYS A 39 -9.24 22.31 0.42
C LYS A 39 -10.49 23.13 0.73
N ASP A 40 -10.66 24.29 0.07
CA ASP A 40 -11.83 25.15 0.25
C ASP A 40 -13.12 24.53 -0.32
N LYS A 41 -12.99 23.51 -1.18
CA LYS A 41 -14.11 22.77 -1.77
C LYS A 41 -14.37 21.41 -1.12
N VAL A 42 -13.56 21.01 -0.14
CA VAL A 42 -13.78 19.75 0.58
C VAL A 42 -15.01 19.90 1.46
N THR A 43 -15.99 19.02 1.26
CA THR A 43 -17.19 18.94 2.09
C THR A 43 -17.10 17.72 2.98
N VAL A 44 -17.36 17.90 4.28
CA VAL A 44 -17.33 16.83 5.27
C VAL A 44 -18.69 16.78 5.94
N LEU A 45 -19.25 15.59 6.06
CA LEU A 45 -20.52 15.37 6.72
C LEU A 45 -20.28 14.52 7.97
N ASN A 46 -21.05 14.76 9.03
CA ASN A 46 -21.00 14.00 10.28
C ASN A 46 -19.65 14.06 11.01
N GLU A 47 -18.99 15.23 10.99
CA GLU A 47 -17.79 15.46 11.80
C GLU A 47 -18.14 15.84 13.24
N SER A 48 -17.41 15.27 14.20
CA SER A 48 -17.56 15.60 15.62
C SER A 48 -16.93 16.94 15.99
N ILE A 49 -15.96 17.40 15.18
CA ILE A 49 -15.28 18.68 15.31
C ILE A 49 -15.36 19.36 13.94
N ASP A 50 -15.91 20.57 13.88
CA ASP A 50 -16.06 21.35 12.65
C ASP A 50 -14.70 21.58 11.96
N GLY A 51 -14.65 21.29 10.66
CA GLY A 51 -13.44 21.40 9.84
C GLY A 51 -12.37 20.34 10.11
N SER A 52 -12.63 19.34 10.94
CA SER A 52 -11.66 18.26 11.22
C SER A 52 -11.42 17.38 10.00
N GLY A 53 -12.45 17.12 9.19
CA GLY A 53 -12.30 16.23 8.03
C GLY A 53 -11.47 16.82 6.89
N VAL A 54 -11.32 18.14 6.79
CA VAL A 54 -10.41 18.75 5.79
C VAL A 54 -8.95 18.59 6.20
N ARG A 55 -8.67 18.51 7.51
CA ARG A 55 -7.32 18.47 8.09
C ARG A 55 -6.63 17.12 7.94
N VAL A 56 -7.34 16.07 7.54
CA VAL A 56 -6.77 14.73 7.30
C VAL A 56 -6.00 14.67 5.98
N PHE A 57 -6.24 15.61 5.06
CA PHE A 57 -5.47 15.74 3.81
C PHE A 57 -4.21 16.58 4.07
N LYS A 58 -3.12 15.89 4.43
CA LYS A 58 -1.82 16.51 4.72
C LYS A 58 -0.78 16.09 3.68
N ASP A 59 0.34 16.82 3.60
CA ASP A 59 1.51 16.30 2.90
C ASP A 59 1.93 14.98 3.55
N TRP A 60 2.48 14.06 2.76
CA TRP A 60 3.04 12.83 3.32
C TRP A 60 4.02 13.14 4.44
N ARG A 61 4.86 14.18 4.35
CA ARG A 61 5.83 14.51 5.42
C ARG A 61 5.18 14.88 6.76
N GLU A 62 3.93 15.30 6.76
CA GLU A 62 3.18 15.74 7.94
C GLU A 62 2.20 14.68 8.45
N HIS A 63 2.25 13.45 7.90
CA HIS A 63 1.31 12.39 8.29
C HIS A 63 1.46 11.97 9.76
N LEU A 64 2.64 12.20 10.36
CA LEU A 64 2.95 11.90 11.76
C LEU A 64 2.71 13.07 12.72
N ASP A 65 2.51 14.29 12.20
CA ASP A 65 2.32 15.48 13.04
C ASP A 65 0.88 15.55 13.58
N ASN A 66 0.72 15.08 14.82
CA ASN A 66 -0.55 15.09 15.54
C ASN A 66 -0.64 16.28 16.52
N HIS A 67 -0.44 17.50 16.03
CA HIS A 67 -0.60 18.71 16.84
C HIS A 67 -1.98 19.34 16.66
N GLY A 68 -2.92 18.93 17.52
CA GLY A 68 -4.08 19.74 17.88
C GLY A 68 -3.70 20.75 18.95
N ALA A 69 -3.90 22.04 18.67
CA ALA A 69 -3.72 23.11 19.66
C ALA A 69 -4.68 22.92 20.86
N GLY A 70 -4.14 22.56 22.01
CA GLY A 70 -4.84 22.46 23.29
C GLY A 70 -3.86 22.07 24.38
N GLY A 71 -3.44 23.05 25.19
CA GLY A 71 -2.37 22.90 26.17
C GLY A 71 -2.67 21.89 27.29
N GLY A 72 -1.65 21.12 27.65
CA GLY A 72 -1.63 20.22 28.80
C GLY A 72 -0.32 19.45 28.81
N CYS A 73 0.59 19.84 29.69
CA CYS A 73 1.87 19.18 29.88
C CYS A 73 1.65 17.85 30.64
N SER A 74 1.87 16.72 29.97
CA SER A 74 2.29 15.49 30.62
C SER A 74 3.17 14.71 29.65
N SER A 75 4.38 14.43 30.10
CA SER A 75 5.32 13.48 29.51
C SER A 75 4.66 12.10 29.45
N GLU A 76 4.03 11.79 28.33
CA GLU A 76 3.88 10.43 27.83
C GLU A 76 4.26 10.51 26.35
N VAL A 77 5.37 9.88 26.02
CA VAL A 77 5.72 9.58 24.62
C VAL A 77 4.60 8.66 24.17
N SER A 78 3.57 9.21 23.52
CA SER A 78 2.70 8.38 22.70
C SER A 78 3.59 7.82 21.63
N GLU A 79 3.96 6.53 21.76
CA GLU A 79 4.46 5.73 20.67
C GLU A 79 3.63 6.09 19.45
N VAL A 80 4.27 6.76 18.49
CA VAL A 80 3.67 7.03 17.22
C VAL A 80 3.55 5.67 16.58
N ILE A 81 2.38 5.05 16.76
CA ILE A 81 1.92 3.94 15.94
C ILE A 81 2.04 4.51 14.52
N HIS A 82 3.03 4.03 13.77
CA HIS A 82 3.08 4.23 12.32
C HIS A 82 1.67 4.03 11.82
N ALA A 83 1.10 5.05 11.17
CA ALA A 83 -0.27 4.99 10.69
C ALA A 83 -0.39 3.72 9.83
N ASP A 84 -0.98 2.69 10.47
CA ASP A 84 -1.31 1.36 9.96
C ASP A 84 -1.66 1.51 8.49
N GLU A 85 -0.87 0.89 7.61
CA GLU A 85 -1.03 0.88 6.16
C GLU A 85 -2.47 0.50 5.83
N GLY A 86 -3.28 1.55 5.75
CA GLY A 86 -4.71 1.46 5.88
C GLY A 86 -5.28 0.85 4.63
N ILE A 87 -5.45 -0.47 4.68
CA ILE A 87 -6.01 -1.36 3.66
C ILE A 87 -4.96 -1.81 2.64
N GLU A 88 -4.04 -2.71 2.98
CA GLU A 88 -3.32 -3.41 1.90
C GLU A 88 -2.67 -4.78 2.15
N TYR A 89 -3.11 -5.67 3.05
CA TYR A 89 -2.51 -7.03 3.13
C TYR A 89 -3.59 -8.10 3.30
N ASN A 90 -4.44 -8.33 2.28
CA ASN A 90 -5.49 -9.36 2.39
C ASN A 90 -5.05 -10.77 1.95
N MET A 91 -3.78 -10.96 1.55
CA MET A 91 -3.32 -12.27 1.04
C MET A 91 -3.64 -13.39 2.02
N ASN A 92 -3.49 -13.13 3.32
CA ASN A 92 -3.82 -14.07 4.40
C ASN A 92 -5.26 -14.64 4.30
N SER A 93 -6.24 -13.78 4.00
CA SER A 93 -7.66 -14.17 3.87
C SER A 93 -8.00 -14.88 2.55
N LEU A 94 -7.12 -14.78 1.55
CA LEU A 94 -7.30 -15.39 0.23
C LEU A 94 -6.63 -16.76 0.12
N ILE A 95 -5.80 -17.14 1.09
CA ILE A 95 -5.10 -18.43 1.12
C ILE A 95 -6.03 -19.50 1.71
N ASP A 96 -6.11 -20.65 1.04
CA ASP A 96 -6.74 -21.86 1.58
C ASP A 96 -5.77 -22.55 2.55
N LYS A 97 -5.70 -22.05 3.79
CA LYS A 97 -4.72 -22.47 4.81
C LYS A 97 -4.77 -23.97 5.11
N ASP A 98 -5.93 -24.59 5.02
CA ASP A 98 -6.11 -26.03 5.26
C ASP A 98 -5.39 -26.90 4.22
N LYS A 99 -5.03 -26.31 3.07
CA LYS A 99 -4.34 -26.99 1.97
C LYS A 99 -2.93 -26.45 1.71
N VAL A 100 -2.46 -25.51 2.51
CA VAL A 100 -1.05 -25.09 2.45
C VAL A 100 -0.18 -26.25 2.88
N THR A 101 0.82 -26.57 2.07
CA THR A 101 1.85 -27.56 2.44
C THR A 101 3.21 -26.88 2.43
N VAL A 102 4.02 -27.12 3.46
CA VAL A 102 5.38 -26.62 3.53
C VAL A 102 6.32 -27.82 3.66
N LEU A 103 7.32 -27.91 2.80
CA LEU A 103 8.32 -28.97 2.85
C LEU A 103 9.58 -28.46 3.55
N ASN A 104 10.22 -29.38 4.28
CA ASN A 104 11.39 -29.16 5.11
C ASN A 104 11.16 -28.20 6.29
N GLU A 105 9.93 -28.06 6.79
CA GLU A 105 9.70 -27.37 8.06
C GLU A 105 10.04 -28.28 9.27
N SER A 106 10.73 -27.73 10.27
CA SER A 106 11.13 -28.47 11.49
C SER A 106 9.95 -28.87 12.37
N ILE A 107 8.88 -28.07 12.33
CA ILE A 107 7.62 -28.35 13.01
C ILE A 107 6.50 -28.37 11.97
N ASP A 108 5.86 -29.53 11.80
CA ASP A 108 4.72 -29.71 10.90
C ASP A 108 3.61 -28.68 11.16
N GLY A 109 3.21 -27.98 10.10
CA GLY A 109 2.19 -26.92 10.17
C GLY A 109 2.68 -25.59 10.76
N SER A 110 3.99 -25.39 10.93
CA SER A 110 4.54 -24.09 11.36
C SER A 110 4.52 -23.05 10.24
N GLY A 111 4.80 -23.47 9.00
CA GLY A 111 4.85 -22.63 7.80
C GLY A 111 3.53 -21.99 7.42
N VAL A 112 2.39 -22.64 7.64
CA VAL A 112 1.09 -21.97 7.40
C VAL A 112 0.83 -20.81 8.37
N ARG A 113 1.50 -20.78 9.53
CA ARG A 113 1.29 -19.78 10.59
C ARG A 113 2.07 -18.48 10.35
N VAL A 114 2.96 -18.45 9.36
CA VAL A 114 3.66 -17.22 8.96
C VAL A 114 2.81 -16.33 8.05
N PHE A 115 1.68 -16.84 7.54
CA PHE A 115 0.63 -16.02 6.93
C PHE A 115 -0.23 -15.40 8.04
N LYS A 116 0.09 -14.15 8.40
CA LYS A 116 -0.56 -13.38 9.45
C LYS A 116 -1.25 -12.16 8.87
N ASP A 117 -2.11 -11.54 9.66
CA ASP A 117 -2.55 -10.19 9.35
C ASP A 117 -1.43 -9.20 9.63
N TRP A 118 -1.42 -8.09 8.90
CA TRP A 118 -0.40 -7.05 9.09
C TRP A 118 -0.28 -6.62 10.55
N ARG A 119 -1.38 -6.50 11.31
CA ARG A 119 -1.30 -6.10 12.73
C ARG A 119 -0.52 -7.06 13.63
N GLU A 120 -0.33 -8.28 13.17
CA GLU A 120 0.36 -9.36 13.89
C GLU A 120 1.72 -9.68 13.26
N HIS A 121 2.17 -8.93 12.24
CA HIS A 121 3.39 -9.26 11.49
C HIS A 121 4.65 -9.24 12.37
N LEU A 122 4.70 -8.31 13.34
CA LEU A 122 5.80 -8.21 14.31
C LEU A 122 5.74 -9.27 15.43
N ASP A 123 4.65 -10.03 15.54
CA ASP A 123 4.58 -11.12 16.52
C ASP A 123 5.46 -12.29 16.06
N LYS A 124 6.67 -12.37 16.61
CA LYS A 124 7.64 -13.43 16.33
C LYS A 124 7.34 -14.76 17.04
N THR A 125 6.22 -14.89 17.76
CA THR A 125 5.82 -16.13 18.45
C THR A 125 5.62 -17.30 17.48
N PHE A 126 5.15 -17.02 16.27
CA PHE A 126 4.97 -18.01 15.22
C PHE A 126 5.96 -17.78 14.09
N TYR A 127 6.70 -18.81 13.75
CA TYR A 127 7.69 -18.82 12.71
C TYR A 127 7.76 -20.21 12.10
N VAL A 128 8.42 -20.30 10.96
CA VAL A 128 8.84 -21.54 10.33
C VAL A 128 10.35 -21.55 10.25
N GLU A 129 10.91 -22.70 10.54
CA GLU A 129 12.34 -22.99 10.52
C GLU A 129 12.55 -24.24 9.69
N SER A 130 13.65 -24.30 8.94
CA SER A 130 13.98 -25.49 8.17
C SER A 130 14.61 -26.59 9.03
N ASP A 131 14.43 -27.86 8.67
CA ASP A 131 14.85 -29.01 9.50
C ASP A 131 16.22 -29.59 9.10
N VAL A 132 16.39 -29.93 7.82
CA VAL A 132 17.55 -30.72 7.37
C VAL A 132 18.68 -29.83 6.84
N ASP A 133 18.31 -28.80 6.11
CA ASP A 133 19.19 -27.82 5.47
C ASP A 133 18.46 -26.47 5.40
N GLU A 134 19.06 -25.46 4.79
CA GLU A 134 18.47 -24.12 4.71
C GLU A 134 17.26 -24.02 3.74
N GLU A 135 16.90 -25.09 3.03
CA GLU A 135 15.94 -25.01 1.94
C GLU A 135 14.49 -25.08 2.45
N LEU A 136 13.61 -24.18 2.01
CA LEU A 136 12.17 -24.26 2.31
C LEU A 136 11.33 -24.20 1.04
N LEU A 137 10.21 -24.94 1.02
CA LEU A 137 9.27 -24.92 -0.09
C LEU A 137 7.83 -24.81 0.39
N PHE A 138 7.14 -23.76 -0.01
CA PHE A 138 5.72 -23.53 0.27
C PHE A 138 4.91 -23.81 -0.98
N ASN A 139 3.83 -24.56 -0.86
CA ASN A 139 2.76 -24.66 -1.85
C ASN A 139 1.50 -24.01 -1.27
N ILE A 140 1.05 -22.94 -1.92
CA ILE A 140 0.04 -22.02 -1.40
C ILE A 140 -1.13 -21.99 -2.38
N PRO A 141 -2.21 -22.76 -2.12
CA PRO A 141 -3.45 -22.62 -2.84
C PRO A 141 -4.21 -21.36 -2.39
N PHE A 142 -4.81 -20.66 -3.35
CA PHE A 142 -5.75 -19.58 -3.06
C PHE A 142 -7.20 -20.08 -3.16
N THR A 143 -8.11 -19.43 -2.46
CA THR A 143 -9.56 -19.72 -2.50
C THR A 143 -10.22 -19.23 -3.81
N GLY A 144 -9.46 -18.62 -4.70
CA GLY A 144 -9.90 -18.11 -6.00
C GLY A 144 -8.72 -17.55 -6.80
N HIS A 145 -9.03 -16.90 -7.93
CA HIS A 145 -8.02 -16.26 -8.75
C HIS A 145 -7.54 -14.94 -8.13
N VAL A 146 -6.22 -14.83 -7.92
CA VAL A 146 -5.59 -13.63 -7.38
C VAL A 146 -4.63 -13.02 -8.40
N LYS A 147 -4.39 -11.71 -8.26
CA LYS A 147 -3.46 -10.95 -9.09
C LYS A 147 -2.32 -10.45 -8.21
N LEU A 148 -1.17 -11.12 -8.18
CA LEU A 148 -0.05 -10.66 -7.34
C LEU A 148 0.69 -9.48 -7.95
N THR A 149 0.98 -8.47 -7.12
CA THR A 149 1.76 -7.26 -7.46
C THR A 149 3.12 -7.23 -6.75
N GLY A 150 3.23 -7.89 -5.60
CA GLY A 150 4.42 -7.93 -4.78
C GLY A 150 4.40 -9.15 -3.86
N ILE A 151 5.45 -9.26 -3.05
CA ILE A 151 5.54 -10.17 -1.92
C ILE A 151 6.47 -9.54 -0.87
N THR A 152 6.11 -9.66 0.39
CA THR A 152 6.88 -9.19 1.55
C THR A 152 7.30 -10.40 2.36
N ILE A 153 8.56 -10.46 2.80
CA ILE A 153 9.13 -11.58 3.56
C ILE A 153 9.92 -11.00 4.73
N MET A 154 9.66 -11.51 5.94
CA MET A 154 10.34 -11.10 7.17
C MET A 154 11.08 -12.28 7.81
N GLY A 155 12.35 -12.08 8.13
CA GLY A 155 13.19 -13.00 8.89
C GLY A 155 13.84 -12.28 10.07
N ASP A 156 15.00 -12.76 10.53
CA ASP A 156 15.85 -12.02 11.48
C ASP A 156 16.99 -11.30 10.76
N LEU A 157 17.63 -10.32 11.42
CA LEU A 157 18.84 -9.67 10.91
C LEU A 157 20.11 -10.52 11.13
N ASN A 158 20.03 -11.82 10.86
CA ASN A 158 21.14 -12.77 10.99
C ASN A 158 21.20 -13.75 9.80
N ASP A 159 22.15 -14.68 9.84
CA ASP A 159 22.46 -15.56 8.72
C ASP A 159 21.33 -16.53 8.36
N THR A 160 20.30 -16.69 9.22
CA THR A 160 19.13 -17.55 8.98
C THR A 160 18.06 -16.90 8.10
N HIS A 161 18.18 -15.61 7.78
CA HIS A 161 17.22 -14.96 6.88
C HIS A 161 17.31 -15.56 5.46
N PRO A 162 16.20 -15.80 4.76
CA PRO A 162 16.29 -16.24 3.36
C PRO A 162 17.00 -15.19 2.51
N SER A 163 17.95 -15.61 1.67
CA SER A 163 18.72 -14.70 0.81
C SER A 163 18.23 -14.69 -0.64
N ARG A 164 17.46 -15.71 -1.03
CA ARG A 164 16.95 -15.86 -2.39
C ARG A 164 15.57 -16.48 -2.37
N ILE A 165 14.73 -16.09 -3.34
CA ILE A 165 13.44 -16.72 -3.58
C ILE A 165 13.25 -17.02 -5.06
N ARG A 166 12.68 -18.20 -5.33
CA ARG A 166 12.15 -18.62 -6.64
C ARG A 166 10.65 -18.82 -6.52
N ILE A 167 9.92 -18.27 -7.49
CA ILE A 167 8.47 -18.20 -7.46
C ILE A 167 7.93 -18.89 -8.69
N PHE A 168 6.99 -19.82 -8.48
CA PHE A 168 6.31 -20.56 -9.54
C PHE A 168 4.80 -20.37 -9.40
N LYS A 169 4.12 -20.18 -10.52
CA LYS A 169 2.66 -20.00 -10.54
C LYS A 169 1.95 -21.21 -11.13
N ASP A 170 0.77 -21.51 -10.59
CA ASP A 170 -0.19 -22.50 -11.07
C ASP A 170 0.40 -23.91 -11.24
N ARG A 171 1.31 -24.28 -10.34
CA ARG A 171 1.86 -25.64 -10.22
C ARG A 171 1.54 -26.18 -8.84
N GLU A 172 0.59 -27.10 -8.79
CA GLU A 172 0.13 -27.69 -7.54
C GLU A 172 1.16 -28.69 -7.00
N SER A 173 1.30 -28.72 -5.67
CA SER A 173 2.07 -29.76 -4.96
C SER A 173 3.51 -29.97 -5.47
N MET A 174 4.24 -28.88 -5.76
CA MET A 174 5.64 -28.99 -6.17
C MET A 174 6.50 -29.61 -5.07
N SER A 175 7.44 -30.45 -5.46
CA SER A 175 8.49 -31.04 -4.61
C SER A 175 9.88 -30.52 -4.98
N PHE A 176 10.89 -30.78 -4.15
CA PHE A 176 12.29 -30.42 -4.46
C PHE A 176 12.79 -31.04 -5.78
N SER A 177 12.38 -32.27 -6.10
CA SER A 177 12.72 -32.89 -7.39
C SER A 177 12.11 -32.17 -8.60
N ASP A 178 10.93 -31.57 -8.44
CA ASP A 178 10.32 -30.80 -9.52
C ASP A 178 11.05 -29.47 -9.76
N ILE A 179 11.66 -28.91 -8.71
CA ILE A 179 12.36 -27.62 -8.75
C ILE A 179 13.66 -27.70 -9.53
N GLU A 180 14.43 -28.78 -9.40
CA GLU A 180 15.75 -28.93 -10.03
C GLU A 180 15.72 -28.75 -11.56
N GLY A 181 14.61 -29.14 -12.21
CA GLY A 181 14.42 -29.00 -13.66
C GLY A 181 13.49 -27.85 -14.06
N ALA A 182 12.84 -27.20 -13.10
CA ALA A 182 11.83 -26.19 -13.35
C ALA A 182 12.42 -24.79 -13.49
N LYS A 183 12.07 -24.09 -14.57
CA LYS A 183 12.31 -22.65 -14.66
C LYS A 183 11.31 -21.90 -13.77
N PRO A 184 11.78 -21.03 -12.84
CA PRO A 184 10.90 -20.16 -12.08
C PRO A 184 10.25 -19.09 -12.94
N ASP A 185 9.02 -18.72 -12.61
CA ASP A 185 8.32 -17.61 -13.25
C ASP A 185 8.98 -16.28 -12.90
N GLN A 186 9.50 -16.16 -11.67
CA GLN A 186 10.33 -15.06 -11.21
C GLN A 186 11.30 -15.53 -10.12
N GLU A 187 12.51 -14.99 -10.11
CA GLU A 187 13.57 -15.27 -9.12
C GLU A 187 14.23 -13.94 -8.74
N MET A 188 14.58 -13.78 -7.47
CA MET A 188 15.21 -12.55 -6.97
C MET A 188 16.04 -12.82 -5.71
N GLN A 189 16.98 -11.92 -5.46
CA GLN A 189 17.74 -11.87 -4.22
C GLN A 189 16.97 -11.05 -3.18
N LEU A 190 16.93 -11.56 -1.96
CA LEU A 190 16.33 -10.93 -0.80
C LEU A 190 17.40 -10.18 -0.01
N LYS A 191 16.94 -9.23 0.79
CA LYS A 191 17.68 -8.51 1.83
C LYS A 191 17.10 -8.92 3.18
N GLN A 192 17.94 -8.85 4.21
CA GLN A 192 17.49 -9.04 5.58
C GLN A 192 16.52 -7.94 5.99
N ASP A 193 15.42 -8.34 6.60
CA ASP A 193 14.35 -7.48 7.07
C ASP A 193 13.60 -8.14 8.22
N ASP A 194 13.62 -7.51 9.38
CA ASP A 194 12.96 -7.99 10.60
C ASP A 194 11.70 -7.20 10.96
N GLU A 195 11.28 -6.27 10.09
CA GLU A 195 10.11 -5.43 10.29
C GLU A 195 9.16 -5.45 9.09
N ALA A 196 9.38 -6.34 8.11
CA ALA A 196 8.56 -6.47 6.91
C ALA A 196 8.41 -5.16 6.11
N LYS A 197 9.48 -4.34 6.08
CA LYS A 197 9.56 -3.04 5.37
C LYS A 197 9.88 -3.18 3.88
N ILE A 198 10.40 -4.33 3.44
CA ILE A 198 10.87 -4.53 2.07
C ILE A 198 9.84 -5.27 1.25
N ASP A 199 9.24 -4.54 0.32
CA ASP A 199 8.34 -5.08 -0.69
C ASP A 199 9.10 -5.49 -1.96
N TYR A 200 8.92 -6.75 -2.35
CA TYR A 200 9.51 -7.29 -3.57
C TYR A 200 8.47 -7.33 -4.70
N PRO A 201 8.62 -6.50 -5.75
CA PRO A 201 7.61 -6.41 -6.81
C PRO A 201 7.56 -7.67 -7.67
N LEU A 202 6.35 -8.15 -7.94
CA LEU A 202 6.07 -9.23 -8.87
C LEU A 202 5.60 -8.71 -10.22
N ILE A 203 6.01 -9.38 -11.29
CA ILE A 203 5.63 -8.99 -12.64
C ILE A 203 4.15 -9.33 -12.86
N VAL A 204 3.30 -8.32 -12.78
CA VAL A 204 1.83 -8.43 -12.89
C VAL A 204 1.37 -9.16 -14.16
N THR A 205 2.09 -9.04 -15.29
CA THR A 205 1.72 -9.76 -16.52
C THR A 205 1.93 -11.27 -16.41
N LYS A 206 2.79 -11.74 -15.50
CA LYS A 206 3.00 -13.15 -15.19
C LYS A 206 2.05 -13.62 -14.10
N PHE A 207 1.92 -12.83 -13.03
CA PHE A 207 1.15 -13.17 -11.82
C PHE A 207 -0.25 -12.55 -11.79
N GLY A 208 -0.82 -12.25 -12.96
CA GLY A 208 -2.07 -11.51 -13.08
C GLY A 208 -3.34 -12.34 -12.79
N ASN A 209 -3.20 -13.66 -12.83
CA ASN A 209 -4.26 -14.63 -12.65
C ASN A 209 -3.64 -15.92 -12.11
N VAL A 210 -3.52 -16.03 -10.79
CA VAL A 210 -2.85 -17.13 -10.10
C VAL A 210 -3.86 -17.81 -9.17
N HIS A 211 -3.88 -19.14 -9.20
CA HIS A 211 -4.70 -19.97 -8.31
C HIS A 211 -3.84 -20.74 -7.30
N HIS A 212 -2.59 -21.01 -7.66
CA HIS A 212 -1.63 -21.67 -6.79
C HIS A 212 -0.27 -21.00 -6.91
N LEU A 213 0.39 -20.74 -5.78
CA LEU A 213 1.71 -20.13 -5.71
C LEU A 213 2.67 -21.06 -5.00
N THR A 214 3.80 -21.34 -5.63
CA THR A 214 4.90 -22.07 -4.97
C THR A 214 6.04 -21.10 -4.70
N LEU A 215 6.46 -21.01 -3.44
CA LEU A 215 7.59 -20.20 -3.00
C LEU A 215 8.71 -21.12 -2.57
N HIS A 216 9.86 -21.00 -3.23
CA HIS A 216 11.04 -21.78 -2.94
C HIS A 216 12.15 -20.88 -2.43
N PHE A 217 12.69 -21.19 -1.26
CA PHE A 217 13.79 -20.49 -0.61
C PHE A 217 15.03 -21.41 -0.63
N PRO A 218 15.87 -21.35 -1.68
CA PRO A 218 17.01 -22.25 -1.86
C PRO A 218 18.25 -21.93 -1.01
N SER A 219 18.29 -20.77 -0.35
CA SER A 219 19.47 -20.31 0.37
C SER A 219 19.14 -19.20 1.36
N ASN A 220 19.95 -19.07 2.40
CA ASN A 220 19.92 -18.00 3.40
C ASN A 220 21.22 -17.16 3.36
N PHE A 221 21.47 -16.34 4.39
CA PHE A 221 22.65 -15.49 4.50
C PHE A 221 23.89 -16.21 5.07
N GLY A 222 23.88 -17.54 5.11
CA GLY A 222 25.02 -18.37 5.54
C GLY A 222 24.77 -19.16 6.84
N GLY A 223 23.52 -19.21 7.32
CA GLY A 223 23.12 -20.04 8.45
C GLY A 223 22.86 -21.48 8.02
N ASP A 224 22.83 -22.39 9.00
CA ASP A 224 22.50 -23.80 8.73
C ASP A 224 20.99 -24.00 8.49
N GLU A 225 20.15 -23.08 8.97
CA GLU A 225 18.69 -23.13 8.92
C GLU A 225 18.12 -21.82 8.36
N THR A 226 16.96 -21.87 7.71
CA THR A 226 16.21 -20.68 7.29
C THR A 226 15.06 -20.41 8.23
N ARG A 227 14.91 -19.17 8.72
CA ARG A 227 13.79 -18.73 9.57
C ARG A 227 12.97 -17.63 8.92
N ILE A 228 11.65 -17.83 8.87
CA ILE A 228 10.69 -16.86 8.34
C ILE A 228 9.59 -16.63 9.39
N TYR A 229 9.29 -15.37 9.66
CA TYR A 229 8.26 -14.96 10.63
C TYR A 229 6.97 -14.49 9.96
N TYR A 230 7.08 -13.95 8.75
CA TYR A 230 5.95 -13.38 8.03
C TYR A 230 6.16 -13.45 6.52
N ILE A 231 5.10 -13.84 5.81
CA ILE A 231 5.01 -13.76 4.34
C ILE A 231 3.67 -13.13 3.98
N ALA A 232 3.70 -12.07 3.17
CA ALA A 232 2.48 -11.36 2.83
C ALA A 232 2.43 -10.70 1.46
N LYS A 233 1.18 -10.28 1.22
CA LYS A 233 0.59 -9.34 0.27
C LYS A 233 0.65 -9.57 -1.22
N ILE A 234 -0.53 -9.19 -1.73
CA ILE A 234 -0.96 -8.85 -3.07
C ILE A 234 -1.75 -7.54 -2.94
N ASP A 235 -1.43 -6.50 -3.72
CA ASP A 235 -2.21 -5.26 -3.79
C ASP A 235 -3.49 -5.39 -4.62
N TYR A 236 -4.54 -4.70 -4.17
CA TYR A 236 -5.65 -4.28 -5.03
C TYR A 236 -5.61 -2.77 -5.22
N PRO A 237 -4.86 -2.24 -6.22
CA PRO A 237 -4.97 -0.83 -6.56
C PRO A 237 -6.41 -0.51 -7.00
N LEU A 238 -6.88 0.70 -6.70
CA LEU A 238 -8.09 1.27 -7.31
C LEU A 238 -8.08 0.93 -8.81
N ILE A 239 -9.20 0.43 -9.34
CA ILE A 239 -9.29 0.09 -10.76
C ILE A 239 -9.07 1.37 -11.57
N VAL A 240 -7.85 1.58 -12.08
CA VAL A 240 -7.45 2.83 -12.75
C VAL A 240 -8.37 3.16 -13.92
N THR A 241 -8.93 2.16 -14.61
CA THR A 241 -9.91 2.38 -15.68
C THR A 241 -11.25 2.95 -15.20
N LYS A 242 -11.61 2.76 -13.93
CA LYS A 242 -12.79 3.38 -13.30
C LYS A 242 -12.50 4.78 -12.75
N PHE A 243 -11.25 5.07 -12.39
CA PHE A 243 -10.81 6.33 -11.80
C PHE A 243 -9.88 7.13 -12.72
N GLY A 244 -9.93 6.88 -14.04
CA GLY A 244 -9.24 7.70 -15.03
C GLY A 244 -9.98 9.02 -15.21
N ASN A 245 -9.29 10.15 -15.05
CA ASN A 245 -9.84 11.51 -15.18
C ASN A 245 -10.87 11.90 -14.10
N VAL A 246 -10.57 11.60 -12.83
CA VAL A 246 -11.43 11.98 -11.71
C VAL A 246 -11.20 13.45 -11.33
N HIS A 247 -12.26 14.26 -11.42
CA HIS A 247 -12.29 15.65 -10.94
C HIS A 247 -12.99 15.81 -9.59
N HIS A 248 -13.74 14.81 -9.16
CA HIS A 248 -14.51 14.80 -7.92
C HIS A 248 -14.50 13.40 -7.31
N LEU A 249 -14.10 13.29 -6.04
CA LEU A 249 -14.00 12.04 -5.29
C LEU A 249 -14.86 12.13 -4.03
N THR A 250 -15.68 11.11 -3.78
CA THR A 250 -16.45 10.97 -2.54
C THR A 250 -15.97 9.73 -1.80
N LEU A 251 -15.62 9.90 -0.52
CA LEU A 251 -15.20 8.82 0.37
C LEU A 251 -16.31 8.58 1.39
N HIS A 252 -16.72 7.32 1.55
CA HIS A 252 -17.79 6.93 2.48
C HIS A 252 -17.30 5.83 3.41
N PHE A 253 -17.44 6.05 4.72
CA PHE A 253 -17.01 5.14 5.77
C PHE A 253 -18.25 4.60 6.51
N PRO A 254 -18.85 3.49 6.04
CA PRO A 254 -20.17 3.02 6.53
C PRO A 254 -20.12 2.38 7.92
N SER A 255 -18.93 2.01 8.41
CA SER A 255 -18.73 1.25 9.64
C SER A 255 -17.35 1.51 10.23
N ASN A 256 -17.17 1.18 11.51
CA ASN A 256 -15.86 1.18 12.19
C ASN A 256 -15.65 -0.14 12.95
N PHE A 257 -14.49 -0.30 13.58
CA PHE A 257 -14.09 -1.52 14.29
C PHE A 257 -14.65 -1.64 15.72
N GLY A 258 -15.90 -1.24 15.93
CA GLY A 258 -16.59 -1.33 17.23
C GLY A 258 -16.39 -0.11 18.15
N GLY A 259 -15.87 0.99 17.62
CA GLY A 259 -15.78 2.26 18.32
C GLY A 259 -17.08 3.06 18.23
N ASN A 260 -17.32 3.95 19.20
CA ASN A 260 -18.46 4.88 19.14
C ASN A 260 -18.28 5.96 18.05
N GLU A 261 -17.04 6.18 17.61
CA GLU A 261 -16.67 7.20 16.62
C GLU A 261 -15.66 6.60 15.62
N THR A 262 -15.71 7.08 14.38
CA THR A 262 -14.66 6.83 13.38
C THR A 262 -13.66 7.96 13.44
N ARG A 263 -12.39 7.65 13.73
CA ARG A 263 -11.29 8.63 13.77
C ARG A 263 -10.37 8.39 12.58
N ILE A 264 -10.19 9.42 11.77
CA ILE A 264 -9.33 9.40 10.59
C ILE A 264 -8.25 10.46 10.82
N TYR A 265 -6.99 10.04 10.84
CA TYR A 265 -5.86 10.94 11.09
C TYR A 265 -5.23 11.45 9.79
N TYR A 266 -5.30 10.62 8.73
CA TYR A 266 -4.68 10.90 7.45
C TYR A 266 -5.45 10.22 6.31
N ILE A 267 -5.56 10.91 5.17
CA ILE A 267 -5.97 10.32 3.89
C ILE A 267 -4.91 10.67 2.85
N GLY A 268 -4.20 9.66 2.35
CA GLY A 268 -3.21 9.79 1.28
C GLY A 268 -3.80 9.40 -0.07
N LEU A 269 -3.74 10.29 -1.05
CA LEU A 269 -4.08 9.96 -2.44
C LEU A 269 -2.80 9.76 -3.25
N ARG A 270 -2.77 8.68 -4.05
CA ARG A 270 -1.70 8.34 -4.99
C ARG A 270 -2.25 8.30 -6.41
N GLY A 271 -1.51 8.86 -7.38
CA GLY A 271 -1.93 8.86 -8.78
C GLY A 271 -1.03 9.72 -9.66
N SER A 272 -1.43 9.87 -10.93
CA SER A 272 -0.80 10.80 -11.86
C SER A 272 -1.75 11.95 -12.17
N PHE A 273 -1.25 13.17 -12.06
CA PHE A 273 -2.00 14.37 -12.43
C PHE A 273 -1.74 14.71 -13.90
N GLN A 274 -2.82 14.92 -14.65
CA GLN A 274 -2.76 15.52 -15.97
C GLN A 274 -3.50 16.86 -15.92
N HIS A 275 -2.85 17.92 -16.37
CA HIS A 275 -3.55 19.19 -16.54
C HIS A 275 -4.67 18.99 -17.56
N ALA A 276 -5.91 19.27 -17.14
CA ALA A 276 -6.98 19.49 -18.10
C ALA A 276 -6.49 20.60 -19.05
N LEU A 277 -6.38 20.29 -20.34
CA LEU A 277 -6.34 21.33 -21.37
C LEU A 277 -7.57 22.17 -21.09
N ARG A 278 -7.35 23.41 -20.60
CA ARG A 278 -8.44 24.30 -20.24
C ARG A 278 -9.46 24.26 -21.38
N ASP A 279 -10.72 24.10 -20.99
CA ASP A 279 -11.86 24.53 -21.78
C ASP A 279 -11.64 25.98 -22.23
N GLN A 280 -10.89 26.17 -23.32
CA GLN A 280 -11.24 27.20 -24.29
C GLN A 280 -12.54 26.70 -24.92
N ILE A 281 -13.63 26.83 -24.17
CA ILE A 281 -14.93 27.03 -24.79
C ILE A 281 -14.75 28.34 -25.54
N VAL A 282 -14.35 28.25 -26.80
CA VAL A 282 -14.61 29.30 -27.77
C VAL A 282 -16.13 29.36 -27.83
N ILE A 283 -16.74 30.28 -27.07
CA ILE A 283 -18.10 30.69 -27.36
C ILE A 283 -18.01 31.40 -28.71
N ALA A 284 -18.13 30.63 -29.78
CA ALA A 284 -18.39 31.17 -31.10
C ALA A 284 -19.83 31.69 -31.07
N THR A 285 -20.02 32.91 -30.57
CA THR A 285 -21.25 33.64 -30.82
C THR A 285 -21.29 33.91 -32.32
N TYR A 286 -22.01 33.09 -33.08
CA TYR A 286 -22.34 33.43 -34.45
C TYR A 286 -23.42 34.52 -34.38
N GLU A 287 -23.01 35.79 -34.39
CA GLU A 287 -23.93 36.89 -34.65
C GLU A 287 -24.42 36.75 -36.10
N ALA A 288 -25.52 36.02 -36.31
CA ALA A 288 -26.24 36.06 -37.57
C ALA A 288 -26.93 37.42 -37.70
N ARG A 289 -26.17 38.46 -38.06
CA ARG A 289 -26.77 39.66 -38.64
C ARG A 289 -27.12 39.33 -40.08
N PRO A 290 -28.39 39.49 -40.52
CA PRO A 290 -28.73 39.35 -41.93
C PRO A 290 -27.87 40.34 -42.72
N VAL A 291 -27.00 39.83 -43.59
CA VAL A 291 -26.27 40.64 -44.57
C VAL A 291 -27.13 40.62 -45.84
N PRO A 292 -27.78 41.74 -46.21
CA PRO A 292 -28.74 41.76 -47.32
C PRO A 292 -28.14 41.43 -48.70
N ASP A 293 -26.81 41.45 -48.83
CA ASP A 293 -26.10 41.25 -50.10
C ASP A 293 -25.90 39.79 -50.53
N ASP A 294 -26.25 38.79 -49.70
CA ASP A 294 -25.97 37.37 -50.01
C ASP A 294 -27.17 36.58 -50.60
N HIS A 295 -28.27 37.26 -50.95
CA HIS A 295 -29.38 36.64 -51.67
C HIS A 295 -29.26 36.85 -53.18
N LYS A 296 -28.47 35.99 -53.87
CA LYS A 296 -28.38 35.98 -55.35
C LYS A 296 -29.49 35.17 -56.05
N HIS A 297 -30.70 35.13 -55.50
CA HIS A 297 -31.84 34.50 -56.17
C HIS A 297 -33.07 35.38 -56.09
N SER A 298 -33.46 35.95 -57.24
CA SER A 298 -34.76 36.56 -57.45
C SER A 298 -35.85 35.50 -57.30
N ILE A 299 -36.81 35.78 -56.41
CA ILE A 299 -37.99 34.94 -56.19
C ILE A 299 -38.85 34.98 -57.46
N PRO A 300 -39.21 33.83 -58.09
CA PRO A 300 -40.14 33.81 -59.21
C PRO A 300 -41.53 34.24 -58.72
N ASN A 301 -42.10 35.27 -59.36
CA ASN A 301 -43.38 35.83 -58.99
C ASN A 301 -44.52 34.87 -59.39
N ALA A 302 -45.20 34.26 -58.43
CA ALA A 302 -46.41 33.48 -58.65
C ALA A 302 -47.63 34.37 -58.43
N ASN A 303 -48.23 34.83 -59.54
CA ASN A 303 -49.68 34.91 -59.82
C ASN A 303 -50.01 36.09 -60.73
N SER A 304 -50.26 35.79 -62.01
CA SER A 304 -51.30 36.48 -62.76
C SER A 304 -52.18 35.41 -63.40
N TYR A 305 -53.32 35.14 -62.76
CA TYR A 305 -54.47 34.59 -63.46
C TYR A 305 -55.00 35.69 -64.38
N ASP A 306 -55.22 35.38 -65.65
CA ASP A 306 -56.29 36.02 -66.40
C ASP A 306 -57.12 34.96 -67.11
N VAL A 307 -58.42 35.23 -67.10
CA VAL A 307 -59.55 34.38 -67.43
C VAL A 307 -60.03 34.72 -68.85
N CYS A 308 -60.46 33.68 -69.58
CA CYS A 308 -61.03 33.64 -70.95
C CYS A 308 -60.05 33.74 -72.13
#